data_AF-A0A949MD54-F1
#
_entry.id   AF-A0A949MD54-F1
#
_cell.length_a   1.000
_cell.length_b   1.000
_cell.length_c   1.000
_cell.angle_alpha   90.00
_cell.angle_beta   90.00
_cell.angle_gamma   90.00
#
_symmetry.space_group_name_H-M   'P 1'
#
loop_
_entity.id
_entity.type
_entity.pdbx_description
1 polymer ?
#
loop_
_entity_poly.entity_id
_entity_poly.type
_entity_poly.pdbx_seq_one_letter_code
_entity_poly.pdbx_strand_id
1 'polypeptide(L)'
;MNAAPPSAPTENFSLSGFLKKHDFLIRRLHSLSGLVPVGAYMCVHLITNSSLNGGPAVFQNAVFAIHSIPFLPIVEWTFIFLPILFHAIVGVWIARSGHSNLRNYRFTSNKRYWLQRTTGYIAFAFIFIHVLHLHGWFHWDWWLGFVEPLGMAQFRPYNAASSLAQAMQSLGFLWPLVYFVG
;
A
#
# COMPACT_ATOMS: atom_id res chain seq x y z
N MET A 1 -58.42 8.75 24.66
CA MET A 1 -57.38 7.81 24.17
C MET A 1 -56.18 8.65 23.75
N ASN A 2 -55.10 8.62 24.51
CA ASN A 2 -53.86 9.32 24.15
C ASN A 2 -53.10 8.45 23.16
N ALA A 3 -52.97 8.92 21.92
CA ALA A 3 -52.14 8.26 20.91
C ALA A 3 -50.67 8.32 21.34
N ALA A 4 -49.97 7.20 21.25
CA ALA A 4 -48.54 7.15 21.52
C ALA A 4 -47.79 8.06 20.53
N PRO A 5 -46.73 8.77 20.97
CA PRO A 5 -45.96 9.62 20.09
C PRO A 5 -45.30 8.77 18.98
N PRO A 6 -45.17 9.31 17.75
CA PRO A 6 -44.53 8.60 16.65
C PRO A 6 -43.10 8.23 17.05
N SER A 7 -42.76 6.95 16.90
CA SER A 7 -41.41 6.45 17.11
C SER A 7 -40.43 7.20 16.21
N ALA A 8 -39.33 7.70 16.78
CA ALA A 8 -38.32 8.43 16.03
C ALA A 8 -37.81 7.57 14.85
N PRO A 9 -37.60 8.14 13.66
CA PRO A 9 -37.08 7.39 12.53
C PRO A 9 -35.69 6.84 12.88
N THR A 10 -35.55 5.52 12.80
CA THR A 10 -34.26 4.85 12.87
C THR A 10 -33.47 5.20 11.60
N GLU A 11 -32.59 6.19 11.69
CA GLU A 11 -31.61 6.51 10.64
C GLU A 11 -30.72 5.28 10.41
N ASN A 12 -31.04 4.50 9.38
CA ASN A 12 -30.22 3.37 8.97
C ASN A 12 -28.93 3.92 8.33
N PHE A 13 -27.78 3.60 8.93
CA PHE A 13 -26.49 4.00 8.40
C PHE A 13 -26.30 3.50 6.95
N SER A 14 -26.02 4.43 6.03
CA SER A 14 -25.62 4.12 4.66
C SER A 14 -24.18 4.57 4.44
N LEU A 15 -23.30 3.62 4.10
CA LEU A 15 -21.89 3.92 3.79
C LEU A 15 -21.77 4.95 2.66
N SER A 16 -22.60 4.83 1.61
CA SER A 16 -22.65 5.79 0.50
C SER A 16 -23.07 7.20 0.97
N GLY A 17 -24.07 7.27 1.86
CA GLY A 17 -24.53 8.53 2.46
C GLY A 17 -23.44 9.18 3.32
N PHE A 18 -22.75 8.39 4.15
CA PHE A 18 -21.63 8.85 4.97
C PHE A 18 -20.46 9.38 4.13
N LEU A 19 -20.01 8.61 3.12
CA LEU A 19 -18.91 8.99 2.25
C LEU A 19 -19.21 10.30 1.50
N LYS A 20 -20.45 10.50 1.04
CA LYS A 20 -20.86 11.77 0.40
C LYS A 20 -20.89 12.93 1.39
N LYS A 21 -21.46 12.73 2.58
CA LYS A 21 -21.54 13.75 3.64
C LYS A 21 -20.16 14.23 4.08
N HIS A 22 -19.18 13.34 4.11
CA HIS A 22 -17.81 13.62 4.55
C HIS A 22 -16.78 13.65 3.41
N ASP A 23 -17.23 13.80 2.15
CA ASP A 23 -16.38 13.69 0.94
C ASP A 23 -15.16 14.63 0.99
N PHE A 24 -15.37 15.90 1.38
CA PHE A 24 -14.29 16.87 1.50
C PHE A 24 -13.20 16.41 2.48
N LEU A 25 -13.58 15.99 3.69
CA LEU A 25 -12.64 15.55 4.71
C LEU A 25 -11.90 14.28 4.26
N ILE A 26 -12.63 13.30 3.71
CA ILE A 26 -12.06 12.04 3.24
C ILE A 26 -11.02 12.29 2.14
N ARG A 27 -11.31 13.16 1.17
CA ARG A 27 -10.36 13.51 0.11
C ARG A 27 -9.12 14.23 0.65
N ARG A 28 -9.28 15.08 1.66
CA ARG A 28 -8.14 15.76 2.32
C ARG A 28 -7.27 14.77 3.08
N LEU A 29 -7.88 13.87 3.84
CA LEU A 29 -7.17 12.79 4.53
C LEU A 29 -6.47 11.87 3.55
N HIS A 30 -7.09 11.52 2.42
CA HIS A 30 -6.47 10.69 1.38
C HIS A 30 -5.24 11.34 0.76
N SER A 31 -5.32 12.64 0.45
CA SER A 31 -4.17 13.41 -0.02
C SER A 31 -3.08 13.52 1.05
N LEU A 32 -3.48 13.75 2.31
CA LEU A 32 -2.55 13.84 3.44
C LEU A 32 -1.82 12.51 3.65
N SER A 33 -2.53 11.38 3.66
CA SER A 33 -1.94 10.05 3.82
C SER A 33 -1.02 9.70 2.66
N GLY A 34 -1.38 10.07 1.43
CA GLY A 34 -0.54 9.85 0.25
C GLY A 34 0.77 10.64 0.29
N LEU A 35 0.71 11.90 0.75
CA LEU A 35 1.89 12.76 0.78
C LEU A 35 2.79 12.52 2.00
N VAL A 36 2.20 12.48 3.20
CA VAL A 36 2.97 12.53 4.44
C VAL A 36 3.47 11.14 4.83
N PRO A 37 2.62 10.19 5.32
CA PRO A 37 3.12 8.89 5.72
C PRO A 37 3.59 8.04 4.52
N VAL A 38 2.77 7.91 3.46
CA VAL A 38 3.13 7.06 2.32
C VAL A 38 4.32 7.65 1.56
N GLY A 39 4.30 8.96 1.26
CA GLY A 39 5.42 9.62 0.58
C GLY A 39 6.73 9.56 1.37
N ALA A 40 6.70 9.83 2.67
CA ALA A 40 7.91 9.73 3.51
C ALA A 40 8.43 8.29 3.61
N TYR A 41 7.54 7.32 3.79
CA TYR A 41 7.92 5.90 3.78
C TYR A 41 8.57 5.50 2.46
N MET A 42 8.00 5.91 1.32
CA MET A 42 8.57 5.61 0.00
C MET A 42 9.98 6.17 -0.16
N CYS A 43 10.28 7.36 0.35
CA CYS A 43 11.65 7.88 0.34
C CYS A 43 12.61 6.99 1.12
N VAL A 44 12.27 6.63 2.36
CA VAL A 44 13.10 5.76 3.20
C VAL A 44 13.25 4.38 2.57
N HIS A 45 12.16 3.82 2.05
CA HIS A 45 12.14 2.52 1.39
C HIS A 45 13.06 2.50 0.17
N LEU A 46 12.92 3.46 -0.76
CA LEU A 46 13.73 3.51 -1.97
C LEU A 46 15.20 3.82 -1.67
N ILE A 47 15.51 4.71 -0.72
CA ILE A 47 16.89 4.98 -0.28
C ILE A 47 17.51 3.70 0.28
N THR A 48 16.81 3.02 1.19
CA THR A 48 17.30 1.77 1.80
C THR A 48 17.53 0.71 0.73
N ASN A 49 16.60 0.49 -0.20
CA ASN A 49 16.79 -0.47 -1.28
C ASN A 49 17.94 -0.09 -2.22
N SER A 50 18.07 1.20 -2.57
CA SER A 50 19.14 1.68 -3.44
C SER A 50 20.54 1.51 -2.83
N SER A 51 20.64 1.42 -1.50
CA SER A 51 21.92 1.20 -0.80
C SER A 51 22.58 -0.14 -1.16
N LEU A 52 21.83 -1.09 -1.75
CA LEU A 52 22.39 -2.33 -2.31
C LEU A 52 23.41 -2.06 -3.43
N ASN A 53 23.33 -0.93 -4.12
CA ASN A 53 24.35 -0.49 -5.09
C ASN A 53 25.71 -0.22 -4.43
N GLY A 54 25.73 0.09 -3.13
CA GLY A 54 26.94 0.20 -2.31
C GLY A 54 27.46 -1.15 -1.80
N GLY A 55 26.76 -2.24 -2.12
CA GLY A 55 27.12 -3.61 -1.77
C GLY A 55 26.24 -4.23 -0.66
N PRO A 56 26.25 -5.56 -0.53
CA PRO A 56 25.39 -6.29 0.41
C PRO A 56 25.54 -5.85 1.88
N ALA A 57 26.75 -5.49 2.31
CA ALA A 57 27.01 -5.07 3.69
C ALA A 57 26.36 -3.70 4.01
N VAL A 58 26.38 -2.75 3.06
CA VAL A 58 25.76 -1.43 3.22
C VAL A 58 24.23 -1.59 3.34
N PHE A 59 23.64 -2.38 2.45
CA PHE A 59 22.22 -2.71 2.51
C PHE A 59 21.83 -3.41 3.82
N GLN A 60 22.61 -4.42 4.22
CA GLN A 60 22.37 -5.15 5.46
C GLN A 60 22.41 -4.25 6.69
N ASN A 61 23.34 -3.30 6.76
CA ASN A 61 23.43 -2.33 7.85
C ASN A 61 22.23 -1.37 7.86
N ALA A 62 21.79 -0.90 6.69
CA ALA A 62 20.61 -0.04 6.58
C ALA A 62 19.32 -0.76 7.03
N VAL A 63 19.14 -2.01 6.61
CA VAL A 63 18.02 -2.85 7.06
C VAL A 63 18.10 -3.10 8.57
N PHE A 64 19.28 -3.45 9.09
CA PHE A 64 19.45 -3.67 10.52
C PHE A 64 19.12 -2.43 11.36
N ALA A 65 19.53 -1.24 10.91
CA ALA A 65 19.19 0.02 11.58
C ALA A 65 17.67 0.20 11.73
N ILE A 66 16.89 -0.09 10.68
CA ILE A 66 15.42 -0.06 10.74
C ILE A 66 14.89 -1.14 11.70
N HIS A 67 15.40 -2.37 11.62
CA HIS A 67 14.96 -3.49 12.45
C HIS A 67 15.38 -3.40 13.93
N SER A 68 16.29 -2.48 14.26
CA SER A 68 16.66 -2.15 15.64
C SER A 68 15.69 -1.20 16.35
N ILE A 69 14.70 -0.65 15.64
CA ILE A 69 13.69 0.23 16.24
C ILE A 69 12.82 -0.57 17.21
N PRO A 70 12.65 -0.13 18.47
CA PRO A 70 11.81 -0.82 19.44
C PRO A 70 10.34 -0.80 19.00
N PHE A 71 9.63 -1.90 19.24
CA PHE A 71 8.22 -2.07 18.87
C PHE A 71 7.93 -1.81 17.38
N LEU A 72 8.89 -2.15 16.50
CA LEU A 72 8.78 -1.93 15.05
C LEU A 72 7.42 -2.35 14.45
N PRO A 73 6.80 -3.51 14.80
CA PRO A 73 5.49 -3.85 14.25
C PRO A 73 4.40 -2.80 14.53
N ILE A 74 4.41 -2.16 15.70
CA ILE A 74 3.45 -1.09 16.04
C ILE A 74 3.72 0.14 15.17
N VAL A 75 4.99 0.49 14.98
CA VAL A 75 5.41 1.61 14.13
C VAL A 75 4.99 1.36 12.67
N GLU A 76 5.25 0.17 12.14
CA GLU A 76 4.88 -0.23 10.79
C GLU A 76 3.38 -0.16 10.57
N TRP A 77 2.57 -0.72 11.49
CA TRP A 77 1.12 -0.66 11.36
C TRP A 77 0.58 0.76 11.42
N THR A 78 1.11 1.59 12.32
CA THR A 78 0.63 2.97 12.54
C THR A 78 1.00 3.91 11.41
N PHE A 79 2.25 3.85 10.92
CA PHE A 79 2.78 4.84 9.98
C PHE A 79 2.89 4.34 8.53
N ILE A 80 2.81 3.02 8.29
CA ILE A 80 2.98 2.43 6.95
C ILE A 80 1.69 1.71 6.53
N PHE A 81 1.32 0.61 7.18
CA PHE A 81 0.20 -0.23 6.72
C PHE A 81 -1.17 0.46 6.83
N LEU A 82 -1.48 1.11 7.95
CA LEU A 82 -2.77 1.79 8.10
C LEU A 82 -2.93 2.96 7.11
N PRO A 83 -1.96 3.88 6.97
CA PRO A 83 -2.07 4.97 6.01
C PRO A 83 -2.10 4.51 4.55
N ILE A 84 -1.31 3.50 4.17
CA ILE A 84 -1.30 2.98 2.79
C ILE A 84 -2.59 2.25 2.45
N LEU A 85 -3.15 1.48 3.39
CA LEU A 85 -4.43 0.81 3.21
C LEU A 85 -5.57 1.82 3.03
N PHE A 86 -5.61 2.84 3.89
CA PHE A 86 -6.56 3.94 3.75
C PHE A 86 -6.39 4.68 2.40
N HIS A 87 -5.16 5.01 2.03
CA HIS A 87 -4.85 5.67 0.75
C HIS A 87 -5.32 4.82 -0.43
N ALA A 88 -4.99 3.53 -0.45
CA ALA A 88 -5.36 2.60 -1.52
C ALA A 88 -6.88 2.45 -1.66
N ILE A 89 -7.58 2.14 -0.57
CA ILE A 89 -9.04 1.88 -0.60
C ILE A 89 -9.80 3.14 -1.03
N VAL A 90 -9.51 4.28 -0.40
CA VAL A 90 -10.15 5.55 -0.75
C VAL A 90 -9.73 6.02 -2.14
N GLY A 91 -8.49 5.76 -2.55
CA GLY A 91 -7.98 6.05 -3.88
C GLY A 91 -8.74 5.29 -4.98
N VAL A 92 -9.01 4.00 -4.77
CA VAL A 92 -9.84 3.20 -5.70
C VAL A 92 -11.26 3.76 -5.79
N TRP A 93 -11.86 4.12 -4.65
CA TRP A 93 -13.19 4.76 -4.65
C TRP A 93 -13.19 6.09 -5.43
N ILE A 94 -12.21 6.97 -5.17
CA ILE A 94 -12.07 8.25 -5.89
C ILE A 94 -11.85 8.00 -7.38
N ALA A 95 -10.98 7.06 -7.74
CA ALA A 95 -10.63 6.78 -9.13
C ALA A 95 -11.82 6.22 -9.92
N ARG A 96 -12.66 5.37 -9.30
CA ARG A 96 -13.90 4.85 -9.90
C ARG A 96 -15.01 5.89 -10.02
N SER A 97 -15.03 6.90 -9.15
CA SER A 97 -16.00 8.01 -9.22
C SER A 97 -15.64 9.10 -10.25
N GLY A 98 -14.44 9.06 -10.82
CA GLY A 98 -13.94 10.10 -11.72
C GLY A 98 -14.20 9.82 -13.20
N HIS A 99 -14.47 10.86 -13.99
CA HIS A 99 -14.59 10.76 -15.44
C HIS A 99 -13.30 11.24 -16.14
N SER A 100 -12.81 10.49 -17.12
CA SER A 100 -11.68 10.91 -17.97
C SER A 100 -12.19 11.39 -19.33
N ASN A 101 -11.79 12.59 -19.74
CA ASN A 101 -12.08 13.15 -21.06
C ASN A 101 -10.90 13.04 -22.04
N LEU A 102 -9.89 12.22 -21.72
CA LEU A 102 -8.63 12.13 -22.47
C LEU A 102 -8.82 11.78 -23.95
N ARG A 103 -9.87 11.02 -24.30
CA ARG A 103 -10.20 10.64 -25.68
C ARG A 103 -10.58 11.84 -26.54
N ASN A 104 -11.28 12.82 -25.97
CA ASN A 104 -11.78 13.99 -26.70
C ASN A 104 -10.81 15.18 -26.57
N TYR A 105 -10.14 15.31 -25.42
CA TYR A 105 -9.28 16.45 -25.10
C TYR A 105 -7.92 15.97 -24.57
N ARG A 106 -6.90 16.02 -25.42
CA ARG A 106 -5.54 15.50 -25.14
C ARG A 106 -4.63 16.51 -24.42
N PHE A 107 -5.20 17.37 -23.57
CA PHE A 107 -4.45 18.32 -22.76
C PHE A 107 -3.53 17.61 -21.76
N THR A 108 -2.42 18.26 -21.41
CA THR A 108 -1.44 17.70 -20.45
C THR A 108 -2.06 17.43 -19.09
N SER A 109 -3.01 18.26 -18.62
CA SER A 109 -3.76 18.03 -17.39
C SER A 109 -4.56 16.72 -17.43
N ASN A 110 -5.26 16.46 -18.54
CA ASN A 110 -6.04 15.23 -18.73
C ASN A 110 -5.14 14.00 -18.81
N LYS A 111 -3.96 14.12 -19.46
CA LYS A 111 -2.94 13.06 -19.48
C LYS A 111 -2.45 12.75 -18.07
N ARG A 112 -2.06 13.76 -17.27
CA ARG A 112 -1.61 13.55 -15.89
C ARG A 112 -2.70 12.94 -15.01
N TYR A 113 -3.93 13.44 -15.13
CA TYR A 113 -5.10 12.92 -14.40
C TYR A 113 -5.35 11.43 -14.69
N TRP A 114 -5.23 11.03 -15.95
CA TRP A 114 -5.38 9.65 -16.38
C TRP A 114 -4.19 8.79 -15.92
N LEU A 115 -2.96 9.25 -16.17
CA LEU A 115 -1.74 8.54 -15.78
C LEU A 115 -1.71 8.27 -14.27
N GLN A 116 -2.02 9.27 -13.43
CA GLN A 116 -2.04 9.12 -11.97
C GLN A 116 -2.98 8.00 -11.50
N ARG A 117 -4.13 7.82 -12.18
CA ARG A 117 -5.08 6.74 -11.83
C ARG A 117 -4.60 5.40 -12.34
N THR A 118 -4.14 5.36 -13.59
CA THR A 118 -3.63 4.13 -14.20
C THR A 118 -2.43 3.60 -13.43
N THR A 119 -1.45 4.44 -13.11
CA THR A 119 -0.30 4.06 -12.28
C THR A 119 -0.72 3.75 -10.84
N GLY A 120 -1.72 4.44 -10.30
CA GLY A 120 -2.29 4.09 -8.99
C GLY A 120 -2.88 2.68 -8.94
N TYR A 121 -3.58 2.22 -9.98
CA TYR A 121 -4.08 0.85 -10.06
C TYR A 121 -2.96 -0.19 -10.22
N ILE A 122 -1.95 0.12 -11.05
CA ILE A 122 -0.78 -0.73 -11.21
C ILE A 122 -0.03 -0.85 -9.87
N ALA A 123 0.23 0.27 -9.21
CA ALA A 123 0.88 0.33 -7.91
C ALA A 123 0.06 -0.42 -6.84
N PHE A 124 -1.27 -0.32 -6.85
CA PHE A 124 -2.12 -1.09 -5.93
C PHE A 124 -1.91 -2.61 -6.08
N ALA A 125 -1.94 -3.12 -7.31
CA ALA A 125 -1.72 -4.54 -7.58
C ALA A 125 -0.27 -4.97 -7.25
N PHE A 126 0.70 -4.14 -7.66
CA PHE A 126 2.12 -4.39 -7.38
C PHE A 126 2.40 -4.42 -5.88
N ILE A 127 2.00 -3.41 -5.11
CA ILE A 127 2.24 -3.34 -3.67
C ILE A 127 1.61 -4.54 -2.96
N PHE A 128 0.40 -4.96 -3.38
CA PHE A 128 -0.24 -6.13 -2.81
C PHE A 128 0.62 -7.40 -2.95
N ILE A 129 1.12 -7.63 -4.16
CA ILE A 129 1.99 -8.78 -4.47
C ILE A 129 3.38 -8.61 -3.85
N HIS A 130 3.94 -7.40 -3.86
CA HIS A 130 5.25 -7.06 -3.28
C HIS A 130 5.28 -7.35 -1.79
N VAL A 131 4.28 -6.87 -1.04
CA VAL A 131 4.14 -7.15 0.39
C VAL A 131 3.92 -8.64 0.63
N LEU A 132 3.11 -9.32 -0.18
CA LEU A 132 2.94 -10.78 -0.04
C LEU A 132 4.26 -11.53 -0.29
N HIS A 133 4.96 -11.23 -1.37
CA HIS A 133 6.18 -11.92 -1.79
C HIS A 133 7.32 -11.75 -0.77
N LEU A 134 7.58 -10.54 -0.30
CA LEU A 134 8.72 -10.28 0.58
C LEU A 134 8.33 -10.34 2.07
N HIS A 135 7.25 -9.67 2.47
CA HIS A 135 6.87 -9.54 3.88
C HIS A 135 5.84 -10.58 4.33
N GLY A 136 5.05 -11.15 3.41
CA GLY A 136 4.01 -12.11 3.75
C GLY A 136 2.75 -11.51 4.38
N TRP A 137 2.57 -10.19 4.45
CA TRP A 137 1.48 -9.51 5.20
C TRP A 137 1.47 -9.76 6.71
N PHE A 138 1.09 -10.95 7.15
CA PHE A 138 0.94 -11.32 8.55
C PHE A 138 2.01 -12.34 8.94
N HIS A 139 2.41 -12.32 10.21
CA HIS A 139 3.44 -13.22 10.74
C HIS A 139 2.87 -14.21 11.75
N TRP A 140 1.64 -14.66 11.52
CA TRP A 140 1.02 -15.73 12.31
C TRP A 140 1.43 -17.09 11.76
N ASP A 141 1.71 -18.05 12.64
CA ASP A 141 2.25 -19.37 12.26
C ASP A 141 1.41 -20.08 11.19
N TRP A 142 0.07 -20.08 11.35
CA TRP A 142 -0.84 -20.70 10.38
C TRP A 142 -0.81 -20.04 9.00
N TRP A 143 -0.59 -18.72 8.97
CA TRP A 143 -0.56 -17.95 7.73
C TRP A 143 0.79 -18.12 7.03
N LEU A 144 1.89 -18.02 7.77
CA LEU A 144 3.23 -18.30 7.24
C LEU A 144 3.34 -19.74 6.72
N GLY A 145 2.79 -20.72 7.45
CA GLY A 145 2.71 -22.11 7.00
C GLY A 145 1.90 -22.30 5.71
N PHE A 146 1.02 -21.36 5.35
CA PHE A 146 0.30 -21.36 4.08
C PHE A 146 1.07 -20.64 2.95
N VAL A 147 1.66 -19.47 3.23
CA VAL A 147 2.25 -18.63 2.17
C VAL A 147 3.71 -18.94 1.87
N GLU A 148 4.51 -19.37 2.84
CA GLU A 148 5.93 -19.70 2.63
C GLU A 148 6.14 -20.84 1.62
N PRO A 149 5.36 -21.94 1.64
CA PRO A 149 5.45 -22.99 0.62
C PRO A 149 5.13 -22.51 -0.80
N LEU A 150 4.44 -21.38 -0.94
CA LEU A 150 4.13 -20.75 -2.23
C LEU A 150 5.28 -19.85 -2.74
N GLY A 151 6.41 -19.80 -2.02
CA GLY A 151 7.51 -18.90 -2.32
C GLY A 151 7.24 -17.44 -1.92
N MET A 152 6.30 -17.20 -1.00
CA MET A 152 5.97 -15.88 -0.46
C MET A 152 6.58 -15.69 0.93
N ALA A 153 6.53 -14.48 1.49
CA ALA A 153 7.14 -14.15 2.79
C ALA A 153 8.63 -14.55 2.89
N GLN A 154 9.41 -14.37 1.82
CA GLN A 154 10.78 -14.93 1.74
C GLN A 154 11.86 -14.00 2.31
N PHE A 155 11.58 -12.71 2.48
CA PHE A 155 12.58 -11.76 2.97
C PHE A 155 12.86 -11.99 4.45
N ARG A 156 14.13 -11.91 4.84
CA ARG A 156 14.59 -12.09 6.21
C ARG A 156 15.56 -10.97 6.58
N PRO A 157 15.22 -10.12 7.57
CA PRO A 157 16.01 -8.92 7.87
C PRO A 157 17.46 -9.17 8.28
N TYR A 158 17.74 -10.29 8.95
CA TYR A 158 19.09 -10.63 9.44
C TYR A 158 20.02 -11.21 8.36
N ASN A 159 19.48 -11.53 7.19
CA ASN A 159 20.17 -11.99 6.00
C ASN A 159 19.51 -11.35 4.77
N ALA A 160 19.35 -10.03 4.83
CA ALA A 160 18.53 -9.23 3.93
C ALA A 160 18.94 -9.37 2.47
N ALA A 161 20.25 -9.23 2.18
CA ALA A 161 20.74 -9.30 0.80
C ALA A 161 20.55 -10.70 0.19
N SER A 162 20.88 -11.76 0.93
CA SER A 162 20.81 -13.14 0.43
C SER A 162 19.37 -13.64 0.35
N SER A 163 18.54 -13.35 1.36
CA SER A 163 17.10 -13.70 1.32
C SER A 163 16.36 -12.94 0.23
N LEU A 164 16.69 -11.66 -0.02
CA LEU A 164 16.16 -10.91 -1.17
C LEU A 164 16.56 -11.56 -2.49
N ALA A 165 17.83 -11.93 -2.65
CA ALA A 165 18.31 -12.58 -3.88
C ALA A 165 17.60 -13.93 -4.11
N GLN A 166 17.43 -14.74 -3.06
CA GLN A 166 16.70 -16.01 -3.11
C GLN A 166 15.23 -15.79 -3.47
N ALA A 167 14.56 -14.82 -2.85
CA ALA A 167 13.18 -14.45 -3.16
C ALA A 167 13.03 -14.09 -4.65
N MET A 168 13.91 -13.22 -5.16
CA MET A 168 13.90 -12.81 -6.57
C MET A 168 14.16 -13.97 -7.54
N GLN A 169 14.95 -14.97 -7.15
CA GLN A 169 15.30 -16.10 -8.01
C GLN A 169 14.30 -17.27 -7.94
N SER A 170 13.38 -17.26 -6.97
CA SER A 170 12.46 -18.38 -6.69
C SER A 170 11.57 -18.78 -7.88
N LEU A 171 11.22 -17.84 -8.75
CA LEU A 171 10.47 -18.07 -9.99
C LEU A 171 11.27 -17.64 -11.24
N GLY A 172 12.59 -17.74 -11.18
CA GLY A 172 13.48 -17.37 -12.28
C GLY A 172 13.33 -15.90 -12.67
N PHE A 173 13.01 -15.62 -13.94
CA PHE A 173 12.91 -14.25 -14.46
C PHE A 173 11.58 -13.55 -14.12
N LEU A 174 10.57 -14.28 -13.63
CA LEU A 174 9.23 -13.73 -13.42
C LEU A 174 9.22 -12.63 -12.35
N TRP A 175 9.87 -12.86 -11.22
CA TRP A 175 9.93 -11.85 -10.16
C TRP A 175 10.68 -10.59 -10.59
N PRO A 176 11.88 -10.67 -11.19
CA PRO A 176 12.53 -9.51 -11.79
C PRO A 176 11.63 -8.75 -12.77
N LEU A 177 10.84 -9.44 -13.59
CA LEU A 177 9.91 -8.79 -14.52
C LEU A 177 8.77 -8.06 -13.79
N VAL A 178 8.17 -8.69 -12.77
CA VAL A 178 7.11 -8.06 -11.95
C VAL A 178 7.64 -6.78 -11.28
N TYR A 179 8.84 -6.83 -10.71
CA TYR A 179 9.50 -5.69 -10.05
C TYR A 179 10.07 -4.65 -11.02
N PHE A 180 10.20 -4.98 -12.30
CA PHE A 180 10.57 -4.02 -13.34
C PHE A 180 9.35 -3.19 -13.79
N VAL A 181 8.16 -3.79 -13.78
CA VAL A 181 6.92 -3.15 -14.25
C VAL A 181 6.25 -2.30 -13.16
N GLY A 182 6.24 -2.79 -11.92
CA GLY A 182 5.59 -2.13 -10.78
C GLY A 182 6.57 -1.37 -9.90
#